data_AF-A0A3A1V018-F1
#
_entry.id   AF-A0A3A1V018-F1
#
_cell.length_a   1.000
_cell.length_b   1.000
_cell.length_c   1.000
_cell.angle_alpha   90.00
_cell.angle_beta   90.00
_cell.angle_gamma   90.00
#
_symmetry.space_group_name_H-M   'P 1'
#
loop_
_entity.id
_entity.type
_entity.pdbx_description
1 polymer ?
#
loop_
_entity_poly.entity_id
_entity_poly.type
_entity_poly.pdbx_seq_one_letter_code
_entity_poly.pdbx_strand_id
1 'polypeptide(L)'
;MEVCGMDEMNQTAAAVDDACCHTPGEERKSHHSDKMKQGLTSRLNRIEGQIRGIKGMIEKDTYCDDVLNQIAAAQSALGSVAKLLLEGHLKSCVIERIQAGENEVIEELMVTVNKLMK
;
A
#
# COMPACT_ATOMS: atom_id res chain seq x y z
N MET A 1 -23.07 -32.81 -42.71
CA MET A 1 -21.86 -32.87 -43.55
C MET A 1 -21.78 -31.54 -44.28
N GLU A 2 -21.36 -30.50 -43.58
CA GLU A 2 -20.94 -29.24 -44.18
C GLU A 2 -19.47 -29.10 -43.85
N VAL A 3 -18.68 -29.14 -44.93
CA VAL A 3 -17.26 -28.88 -44.93
C VAL A 3 -17.14 -27.37 -45.16
N CYS A 4 -16.56 -26.64 -44.22
CA CYS A 4 -16.11 -25.27 -44.47
C CYS A 4 -14.61 -25.20 -44.16
N GLY A 5 -13.89 -24.61 -45.10
CA GLY A 5 -12.46 -24.76 -45.30
C GLY A 5 -11.58 -24.09 -44.25
N MET A 6 -10.35 -24.59 -44.24
CA MET A 6 -9.17 -23.88 -43.77
C MET A 6 -8.99 -22.63 -44.63
N ASP A 7 -8.83 -21.46 -44.02
CA ASP A 7 -7.65 -20.62 -44.24
C ASP A 7 -7.64 -19.35 -43.37
N GLU A 8 -6.42 -19.01 -42.99
CA GLU A 8 -5.91 -17.70 -42.54
C GLU A 8 -6.12 -17.24 -41.08
N MET A 9 -5.04 -17.50 -40.35
CA MET A 9 -4.47 -16.74 -39.24
C MET A 9 -4.65 -15.22 -39.38
N ASN A 10 -5.15 -14.55 -38.32
CA ASN A 10 -4.64 -13.23 -37.99
C ASN A 10 -4.57 -13.05 -36.47
N GLN A 11 -3.34 -12.98 -35.99
CA GLN A 11 -2.95 -12.65 -34.63
C GLN A 11 -3.18 -11.15 -34.42
N THR A 12 -3.80 -10.80 -33.29
CA THR A 12 -3.47 -9.52 -32.64
C THR A 12 -3.46 -9.77 -31.15
N ALA A 13 -2.34 -10.34 -30.68
CA ALA A 13 -1.97 -10.30 -29.28
C ALA A 13 -1.71 -8.83 -28.92
N ALA A 14 -2.57 -8.29 -28.05
CA ALA A 14 -2.24 -7.05 -27.35
C ALA A 14 -1.02 -7.33 -26.48
N ALA A 15 0.12 -6.75 -26.86
CA ALA A 15 1.35 -6.78 -26.10
C ALA A 15 1.09 -6.13 -24.73
N VAL A 16 1.05 -6.95 -23.68
CA VAL A 16 1.39 -6.50 -22.35
C VAL A 16 2.91 -6.43 -22.31
N ASP A 17 3.47 -5.23 -22.34
CA ASP A 17 4.91 -5.00 -22.20
C ASP A 17 5.33 -5.37 -20.78
N ASP A 18 5.53 -6.68 -20.58
CA ASP A 18 6.11 -7.31 -19.41
C ASP A 18 7.63 -7.33 -19.60
N ALA A 19 8.26 -6.19 -19.32
CA ALA A 19 9.71 -6.06 -19.29
C ALA A 19 10.10 -5.10 -18.17
N CYS A 20 10.15 -5.60 -16.94
CA CYS A 20 10.81 -4.91 -15.83
C CYS A 20 12.33 -4.90 -16.04
N CYS A 21 12.79 -3.99 -16.91
CA CYS A 21 14.18 -3.62 -17.07
C CYS A 21 14.58 -2.67 -15.93
N HIS A 22 15.05 -3.21 -14.79
CA HIS A 22 15.53 -2.35 -13.71
C HIS A 22 16.91 -1.76 -14.06
N THR A 23 16.97 -0.45 -14.23
CA THR A 23 18.24 0.28 -14.29
C THR A 23 18.68 0.68 -12.86
N PRO A 24 19.96 0.54 -12.49
CA PRO A 24 20.44 0.99 -11.18
C PRO A 24 20.37 2.52 -11.10
N GLY A 25 19.41 3.06 -10.34
CA GLY A 25 19.27 4.50 -10.09
C GLY A 25 17.85 5.06 -10.12
N GLU A 26 16.84 4.30 -10.53
CA GLU A 26 15.45 4.74 -10.48
C GLU A 26 14.82 4.56 -9.08
N GLU A 27 14.11 5.59 -8.61
CA GLU A 27 13.33 5.54 -7.38
C GLU A 27 12.22 4.48 -7.48
N ARG A 28 12.22 3.50 -6.58
CA ARG A 28 11.16 2.50 -6.49
C ARG A 28 9.84 3.17 -6.13
N LYS A 29 8.86 3.13 -7.04
CA LYS A 29 7.52 3.68 -6.83
C LYS A 29 6.53 2.59 -6.46
N SER A 30 5.62 2.91 -5.56
CA SER A 30 4.50 2.03 -5.25
C SER A 30 3.45 2.07 -6.35
N HIS A 31 3.00 0.92 -6.83
CA HIS A 31 1.84 0.80 -7.70
C HIS A 31 0.56 0.70 -6.85
N HIS A 32 -0.12 1.84 -6.67
CA HIS A 32 -1.42 1.90 -6.00
C HIS A 32 -2.50 2.38 -6.96
N SER A 33 -3.69 1.78 -6.89
CA SER A 33 -4.87 2.30 -7.58
C SER A 33 -5.25 3.67 -7.03
N ASP A 34 -5.86 4.53 -7.83
CA ASP A 34 -6.29 5.85 -7.36
C ASP A 34 -7.32 5.76 -6.24
N LYS A 35 -8.17 4.72 -6.25
CA LYS A 35 -9.09 4.41 -5.16
C LYS A 35 -8.34 4.13 -3.84
N MET A 36 -7.25 3.38 -3.88
CA MET A 36 -6.42 3.09 -2.70
C MET A 36 -5.74 4.38 -2.20
N LYS A 37 -5.14 5.17 -3.10
CA LYS A 37 -4.53 6.46 -2.75
C LYS A 37 -5.53 7.39 -2.06
N GLN A 38 -6.70 7.60 -2.68
CA GLN A 38 -7.76 8.46 -2.12
C GLN A 38 -8.23 7.95 -0.75
N GLY A 39 -8.40 6.64 -0.59
CA GLY A 39 -8.80 6.03 0.68
C GLY A 39 -7.76 6.22 1.79
N LEU A 40 -6.47 6.06 1.47
CA LEU A 40 -5.37 6.31 2.41
C LEU A 40 -5.29 7.79 2.79
N THR A 41 -5.30 8.69 1.80
CA THR A 41 -5.28 10.14 2.04
C THR A 41 -6.46 10.60 2.88
N SER A 42 -7.67 10.10 2.61
CA SER A 42 -8.85 10.44 3.42
C SER A 42 -8.70 10.03 4.89
N ARG A 43 -8.13 8.85 5.17
CA ARG A 43 -7.84 8.40 6.54
C ARG A 43 -6.77 9.25 7.21
N LEU A 44 -5.71 9.59 6.48
CA LEU A 44 -4.64 10.47 6.99
C LEU A 44 -5.16 11.87 7.32
N ASN A 45 -6.04 12.45 6.50
CA ASN A 45 -6.67 13.75 6.79
C ASN A 45 -7.50 13.72 8.09
N ARG A 46 -8.17 12.59 8.39
CA ARG A 46 -8.88 12.42 9.67
C ARG A 46 -7.91 12.36 10.84
N ILE A 47 -6.82 11.61 10.69
CA ILE A 47 -5.77 11.50 11.71
C ILE A 47 -5.13 12.87 11.97
N GLU A 48 -4.85 13.64 10.93
CA GLU A 48 -4.37 15.02 11.07
C GLU A 48 -5.32 15.87 11.93
N GLY A 49 -6.63 15.74 11.71
CA GLY A 49 -7.66 16.35 12.56
C GLY A 49 -7.57 15.89 14.02
N GLN A 50 -7.34 14.60 14.28
CA GLN A 50 -7.14 14.08 15.64
C GLN A 50 -5.90 14.68 16.29
N ILE A 51 -4.77 14.77 15.57
CA ILE A 51 -3.53 15.37 16.09
C ILE A 51 -3.74 16.84 16.46
N ARG A 52 -4.43 17.61 15.60
CA ARG A 52 -4.80 18.99 15.90
C ARG A 52 -5.71 19.08 17.12
N GLY A 53 -6.67 18.18 17.25
CA GLY A 53 -7.56 18.07 18.42
C GLY A 53 -6.79 17.83 19.72
N ILE A 54 -5.88 16.85 19.73
CA ILE A 54 -5.02 16.52 20.87
C ILE A 54 -4.20 17.74 21.29
N LYS A 55 -3.57 18.45 20.33
CA LYS A 55 -2.83 19.68 20.61
C LYS A 55 -3.72 20.71 21.32
N GLY A 56 -4.92 20.94 20.80
CA GLY A 56 -5.88 21.87 21.39
C GLY A 56 -6.39 21.44 22.77
N MET A 57 -6.42 20.15 23.09
CA MET A 57 -6.76 19.66 24.42
C MET A 57 -5.66 19.99 25.44
N ILE A 58 -4.39 19.84 25.03
CA ILE A 58 -3.22 20.19 25.85
C ILE A 58 -3.19 21.70 26.12
N GLU A 59 -3.42 22.53 25.10
CA GLU A 59 -3.46 24.00 25.24
C GLU A 59 -4.59 24.49 26.17
N LYS A 60 -5.59 23.66 26.43
CA LYS A 60 -6.74 23.95 27.31
C LYS A 60 -6.64 23.29 28.68
N ASP A 61 -5.50 22.69 29.01
CA ASP A 61 -5.30 21.94 30.26
C ASP A 61 -6.39 20.86 30.48
N THR A 62 -6.80 20.18 29.40
CA THR A 62 -7.80 19.11 29.45
C THR A 62 -7.27 17.94 30.29
N TYR A 63 -8.18 17.23 30.97
CA TYR A 63 -7.82 16.09 31.83
C TYR A 63 -6.96 15.06 31.11
N CYS A 64 -5.89 14.61 31.77
CA CYS A 64 -4.85 13.78 31.17
C CYS A 64 -5.41 12.50 30.55
N ASP A 65 -6.36 11.83 31.19
CA ASP A 65 -6.93 10.58 30.69
C ASP A 65 -7.68 10.78 29.37
N ASP A 66 -8.36 11.93 29.19
CA ASP A 66 -9.04 12.24 27.94
C ASP A 66 -8.04 12.46 26.80
N VAL A 67 -6.93 13.16 27.08
CA VAL A 67 -5.84 13.36 26.13
C VAL A 67 -5.21 12.01 25.75
N LEU A 68 -4.93 11.16 26.72
CA LEU A 68 -4.37 9.82 26.51
C LEU A 68 -5.32 8.94 25.68
N ASN A 69 -6.62 9.01 25.93
CA ASN A 69 -7.63 8.30 25.14
C ASN A 69 -7.65 8.76 23.67
N GLN A 70 -7.50 10.08 23.41
CA GLN A 70 -7.41 10.58 22.04
C GLN A 70 -6.09 10.16 21.35
N ILE A 71 -4.98 10.14 22.08
CA ILE A 71 -3.70 9.62 21.57
C ILE A 71 -3.84 8.14 21.18
N ALA A 72 -4.45 7.31 22.02
CA ALA A 72 -4.69 5.89 21.73
C ALA A 72 -5.60 5.70 20.50
N ALA A 73 -6.60 6.57 20.33
CA ALA A 73 -7.46 6.58 19.15
C ALA A 73 -6.68 6.94 17.87
N ALA A 74 -5.78 7.94 17.93
CA ALA A 74 -4.93 8.32 16.80
C ALA A 74 -3.92 7.22 16.44
N GLN A 75 -3.31 6.57 17.44
CA GLN A 75 -2.42 5.41 17.24
C GLN A 75 -3.16 4.26 16.55
N SER A 76 -4.38 3.94 17.01
CA SER A 76 -5.20 2.89 16.40
C SER A 76 -5.56 3.21 14.94
N ALA A 77 -5.87 4.47 14.65
CA ALA A 77 -6.15 4.93 13.29
C ALA A 77 -4.91 4.83 12.38
N LEU A 78 -3.73 5.23 12.86
CA LEU A 78 -2.45 5.04 12.16
C LEU A 78 -2.15 3.56 11.90
N GLY A 79 -2.37 2.70 12.88
CA GLY A 79 -2.22 1.25 12.72
C GLY A 79 -3.14 0.68 11.63
N SER A 80 -4.38 1.18 11.52
CA SER A 80 -5.28 0.80 10.43
C SER A 80 -4.78 1.23 9.05
N VAL A 81 -4.18 2.41 8.93
CA VAL A 81 -3.57 2.89 7.68
C VAL A 81 -2.36 2.03 7.30
N ALA A 82 -1.47 1.77 8.26
CA ALA A 82 -0.29 0.93 8.06
C ALA A 82 -0.67 -0.48 7.57
N LYS A 83 -1.69 -1.10 8.20
CA LYS A 83 -2.20 -2.41 7.78
C LYS A 83 -2.70 -2.41 6.34
N LEU A 84 -3.49 -1.39 5.95
CA LEU A 84 -4.03 -1.29 4.60
C LEU A 84 -2.92 -1.09 3.55
N LEU A 85 -1.92 -0.27 3.87
CA LEU A 85 -0.77 -0.04 3.01
C LEU A 85 0.07 -1.32 2.84
N LEU A 86 0.34 -2.03 3.95
CA LEU A 86 1.06 -3.31 3.94
C LEU A 86 0.32 -4.37 3.12
N GLU A 87 -1.00 -4.48 3.26
CA GLU A 87 -1.80 -5.40 2.47
C GLU A 87 -1.65 -5.14 0.96
N GLY A 88 -1.68 -3.86 0.54
CA GLY A 88 -1.45 -3.51 -0.85
C GLY A 88 -0.02 -3.83 -1.31
N HIS A 89 0.99 -3.57 -0.46
CA HIS A 89 2.39 -3.88 -0.77
C HIS A 89 2.61 -5.39 -0.98
N LEU A 90 2.00 -6.23 -0.13
CA LEU A 90 2.05 -7.67 -0.25
C LEU A 90 1.39 -8.17 -1.54
N LYS A 91 0.24 -7.58 -1.91
CA LYS A 91 -0.57 -8.03 -3.05
C LYS A 91 -0.03 -7.62 -4.42
N SER A 92 0.89 -6.66 -4.50
CA SER A 92 1.54 -6.24 -5.75
C SER A 92 3.04 -6.51 -5.70
N CYS A 93 3.81 -5.54 -5.22
CA CYS A 93 5.27 -5.51 -5.31
C CYS A 93 5.94 -6.77 -4.76
N VAL A 94 5.47 -7.31 -3.63
CA VAL A 94 6.10 -8.51 -3.04
C VAL A 94 5.81 -9.76 -3.87
N ILE A 95 4.57 -9.97 -4.31
CA ILE A 95 4.20 -11.12 -5.15
C ILE A 95 4.95 -11.08 -6.47
N GLU A 96 5.02 -9.93 -7.12
CA GLU A 96 5.74 -9.73 -8.40
C GLU A 96 7.22 -10.10 -8.26
N ARG A 97 7.89 -9.63 -7.20
CA ARG A 97 9.31 -9.93 -6.95
C ARG A 97 9.57 -11.40 -6.63
N ILE A 98 8.69 -12.04 -5.83
CA ILE A 98 8.79 -13.48 -5.56
C ILE A 98 8.66 -14.28 -6.86
N GLN A 99 7.72 -13.89 -7.74
CA GLN A 99 7.54 -14.55 -9.05
C GLN A 99 8.74 -14.34 -9.98
N ALA A 100 9.43 -13.21 -9.87
CA ALA A 100 10.69 -12.93 -10.56
C ALA A 100 11.92 -13.66 -9.94
N GLY A 101 11.75 -14.40 -8.84
CA GLY A 101 12.82 -15.13 -8.16
C GLY A 101 13.63 -14.31 -7.16
N GLU A 102 13.23 -13.07 -6.88
CA GLU A 102 13.90 -12.15 -5.94
C GLU A 102 13.50 -12.42 -4.48
N ASN A 103 13.91 -13.56 -3.93
CA ASN A 103 13.51 -13.99 -2.58
C ASN A 103 14.00 -13.05 -1.44
N GLU A 104 15.01 -12.22 -1.70
CA GLU A 104 15.52 -11.18 -0.79
C GLU A 104 14.43 -10.17 -0.34
N VAL A 105 13.35 -10.01 -1.12
CA VAL A 105 12.19 -9.19 -0.74
C VAL A 105 11.56 -9.62 0.59
N ILE A 106 11.66 -10.91 0.94
CA ILE A 106 11.12 -11.44 2.19
C ILE A 106 11.88 -10.90 3.39
N GLU A 107 13.20 -10.74 3.29
CA GLU A 107 14.03 -10.18 4.37
C GLU A 107 13.69 -8.69 4.59
N GLU A 108 13.55 -7.92 3.50
CA GLU A 108 13.12 -6.52 3.53
C GLU A 108 11.73 -6.37 4.16
N LEU A 109 10.81 -7.26 3.81
CA LEU A 109 9.45 -7.30 4.37
C LEU A 109 9.49 -7.59 5.88
N MET A 110 10.28 -8.57 6.32
CA MET A 110 10.41 -8.92 7.74
C MET A 110 10.95 -7.74 8.57
N VAL A 111 11.91 -6.98 8.05
CA VAL A 111 12.39 -5.75 8.70
C VAL A 111 11.26 -4.73 8.86
N THR A 112 10.43 -4.58 7.83
CA THR A 112 9.31 -3.63 7.84
C THR A 112 8.21 -4.06 8.82
N VAL A 113 7.81 -5.34 8.80
CA VAL A 113 6.78 -5.89 9.70
C VAL A 113 7.20 -5.77 11.16
N ASN A 114 8.47 -6.05 11.48
CA ASN A 114 9.00 -5.89 12.84
C ASN A 114 8.95 -4.44 13.35
N LYS A 115 8.99 -3.43 12.47
CA LYS A 115 8.81 -2.03 12.86
C LYS A 115 7.35 -1.70 13.18
N LEU A 116 6.40 -2.36 12.50
CA LEU A 116 4.96 -2.13 12.67
C LEU A 116 4.35 -2.86 13.88
N MET A 117 5.05 -3.86 14.42
CA MET A 117 4.61 -4.64 15.59
C MET A 117 5.13 -4.12 16.93
N LYS A 118 5.94 -3.06 16.92
CA LYS A 118 6.42 -2.36 18.12
C LYS A 118 5.42 -1.30 18.54
#